data_AF-A0A7X1WN84-F1
#
_entry.id   AF-A0A7X1WN84-F1
#
_cell.length_a   1.000
_cell.length_b   1.000
_cell.length_c   1.000
_cell.angle_alpha   90.00
_cell.angle_beta   90.00
_cell.angle_gamma   90.00
#
_symmetry.space_group_name_H-M   'P 1'
#
loop_
_entity.id
_entity.type
_entity.pdbx_description
1 polymer ?
#
loop_
_entity_poly.entity_id
_entity_poly.type
_entity_poly.pdbx_seq_one_letter_code
_entity_poly.pdbx_strand_id
1 'polypeptide(L)'
;MTIALHLLVIILSLGLVRYLGPKWLIPIGIVWSAVTVFTLFWPPLIALQLSVIWATVWLLKAHAAKSRQDETSRQPAYGSSAVLTDNKAIPQTSAYQDSIKSGEINWRPDEPAEEPHTHASLDHDYHQQEIMAATGQMLASRKLEQDHIESILARAEKHHQTALKLLEDESFKRGYEEAYAMYEALLRGEKAATASIPFTDFSRPDTHVVKPVDDAIQNTFESSANEYSAFLKNTVVRLQQRKGLRELFEKEMLIAGGSQVLNRIKSFEAGDEWRYADRRKKVRGTLADRQLKA
;
A
#
# COMPACT_ATOMS: atom_id res chain seq x y z
N MET A 1 -31.79 48.18 16.91
CA MET A 1 -31.30 47.76 18.26
C MET A 1 -30.67 46.36 18.28
N THR A 2 -31.05 45.43 17.39
CA THR A 2 -30.51 44.06 17.35
C THR A 2 -29.01 43.97 17.00
N ILE A 3 -28.54 44.80 16.07
CA ILE A 3 -27.13 44.79 15.61
C ILE A 3 -26.14 45.18 16.74
N ALA A 4 -26.50 46.17 17.55
CA ALA A 4 -25.67 46.59 18.68
C ALA A 4 -25.56 45.50 19.76
N LEU A 5 -26.65 44.78 20.01
CA LEU A 5 -26.68 43.62 20.90
C LEU A 5 -25.76 42.49 20.41
N HIS A 6 -25.73 42.24 19.10
CA HIS A 6 -24.89 41.18 18.53
C HIS A 6 -23.40 41.52 18.62
N LEU A 7 -23.03 42.77 18.32
CA LEU A 7 -21.66 43.24 18.49
C LEU A 7 -21.19 43.15 19.94
N LEU A 8 -22.06 43.49 20.90
CA LEU A 8 -21.76 43.40 22.32
C LEU A 8 -21.51 41.94 22.74
N VAL A 9 -22.33 41.00 22.27
CA VAL A 9 -22.15 39.55 22.52
C VAL A 9 -20.84 39.03 21.92
N ILE A 10 -20.47 39.46 20.72
CA ILE A 10 -19.21 39.07 20.07
C ILE A 10 -18.01 39.59 20.87
N ILE A 11 -18.01 40.86 21.28
CA ILE A 11 -16.92 41.45 22.07
C ILE A 11 -16.77 40.74 23.42
N LEU A 12 -17.88 40.44 24.11
CA LEU A 12 -17.87 39.71 25.37
C LEU A 12 -17.32 38.29 25.20
N SER A 13 -17.68 37.60 24.11
CA SER A 13 -17.18 36.26 23.82
C SER A 13 -15.67 36.23 23.54
N LEU A 14 -15.15 37.21 22.79
CA LEU A 14 -13.72 37.37 22.54
C LEU A 14 -12.94 37.67 23.82
N GLY A 15 -13.51 38.49 24.71
CA GLY A 15 -12.95 38.75 26.04
C GLY A 15 -12.90 37.48 26.89
N LEU A 16 -13.98 36.70 26.90
CA LEU A 16 -14.08 35.45 27.66
C LEU A 16 -13.04 34.40 27.17
N VAL A 17 -12.89 34.26 25.85
CA VAL A 17 -11.93 33.34 25.23
C VAL A 17 -10.49 33.73 25.55
N ARG A 18 -10.20 35.04 25.67
CA ARG A 18 -8.87 35.51 26.05
C ARG A 18 -8.57 35.31 27.55
N TYR A 19 -9.60 35.31 28.39
CA TYR A 19 -9.46 35.18 29.84
C TYR A 19 -9.42 33.72 30.32
N LEU A 20 -10.15 32.82 29.64
CA LEU A 20 -10.14 31.39 29.96
C LEU A 20 -9.09 30.68 29.10
N GLY A 21 -7.97 30.31 29.72
CA GLY A 21 -6.83 29.66 29.06
C GLY A 21 -7.17 28.34 28.32
N PRO A 22 -6.17 27.73 27.65
CA PRO A 22 -6.36 26.79 26.54
C PRO A 22 -7.12 25.49 26.88
N LYS A 23 -7.30 25.17 28.16
CA LYS A 23 -8.00 23.97 28.62
C LYS A 23 -9.53 24.05 28.50
N TRP A 24 -10.10 25.25 28.38
CA TRP A 24 -11.56 25.47 28.32
C TRP A 24 -12.07 25.87 26.93
N LEU A 25 -11.18 26.04 25.95
CA LEU A 25 -11.52 26.41 24.57
C LEU A 25 -12.42 25.38 23.89
N ILE A 26 -12.24 24.09 24.19
CA ILE A 26 -12.96 22.99 23.53
C ILE A 26 -14.45 22.98 23.89
N PRO A 27 -14.87 22.94 25.18
CA PRO A 27 -16.28 22.94 25.52
C PRO A 27 -16.98 24.25 25.13
N ILE A 28 -16.30 25.40 25.24
CA ILE A 28 -16.84 26.70 24.83
C ILE A 28 -17.00 26.77 23.32
N GLY A 29 -16.07 26.21 22.54
CA GLY A 29 -16.17 26.12 21.09
C GLY A 29 -17.36 25.28 20.62
N ILE A 30 -17.72 24.21 21.35
CA ILE A 30 -18.88 23.38 21.05
C ILE A 30 -20.19 24.14 21.33
N VAL A 31 -20.29 24.81 22.48
CA VAL A 31 -21.46 25.65 22.81
C VAL A 31 -21.60 26.79 21.81
N TRP A 32 -20.49 27.42 21.43
CA TRP A 32 -20.48 28.49 20.44
C TRP A 32 -20.88 28.00 19.06
N SER A 33 -20.44 26.81 18.65
CA SER A 33 -20.83 26.17 17.39
C SER A 33 -22.33 25.87 17.35
N ALA A 34 -22.92 25.45 18.48
CA ALA A 34 -24.36 25.25 18.57
C ALA A 34 -25.11 26.59 18.43
N VAL A 35 -24.63 27.67 19.07
CA VAL A 35 -25.22 29.01 18.97
C VAL A 35 -25.09 29.57 17.55
N THR A 36 -23.96 29.37 16.87
CA THR A 36 -23.77 29.81 15.48
C THR A 36 -24.62 29.02 14.49
N VAL A 37 -24.84 27.73 14.72
CA VAL A 37 -25.77 26.91 13.91
C VAL A 37 -27.22 27.38 14.08
N PHE A 38 -27.64 27.73 15.31
CA PHE A 38 -28.97 28.31 15.54
C PHE A 38 -29.14 29.72 14.95
N THR A 39 -28.06 30.50 14.86
CA THR A 39 -28.07 31.84 14.25
C THR A 39 -27.79 31.84 12.74
N LEU A 40 -27.48 30.67 12.15
CA LEU A 40 -27.19 30.49 10.72
C LEU A 40 -28.41 30.72 9.81
N PHE A 41 -29.62 30.81 10.38
CA PHE A 41 -30.83 31.16 9.65
C PHE A 41 -30.95 32.66 9.30
N TRP A 42 -29.95 33.47 9.63
CA TRP A 42 -29.88 34.88 9.22
C TRP A 42 -28.77 35.10 8.18
N PRO A 43 -29.12 35.19 6.88
CA PRO A 43 -28.18 35.38 5.76
C PRO A 43 -27.13 36.51 5.94
N PRO A 44 -27.40 37.64 6.63
CA PRO A 44 -26.40 38.68 6.84
C PRO A 44 -25.21 38.23 7.70
N LEU A 45 -25.40 37.26 8.62
CA LEU A 45 -24.32 36.78 9.49
C LEU A 45 -23.31 35.91 8.75
N ILE A 46 -23.75 35.17 7.72
CA ILE A 46 -22.87 34.34 6.89
C ILE A 46 -21.87 35.22 6.13
N ALA A 47 -22.31 36.37 5.61
CA ALA A 47 -21.44 37.33 4.95
C ALA A 47 -20.37 37.90 5.91
N LEU A 48 -20.76 38.17 7.16
CA LEU A 48 -19.83 38.68 8.17
C LEU A 48 -18.83 37.60 8.62
N GLN A 49 -19.27 36.35 8.80
CA GLN A 49 -18.37 35.23 9.09
C GLN A 49 -17.39 34.96 7.96
N LEU A 50 -17.84 34.98 6.70
CA LEU A 50 -16.95 34.83 5.54
C LEU A 50 -15.94 35.98 5.46
N SER A 51 -16.35 37.22 5.74
CA SER A 51 -15.44 38.37 5.79
C SER A 51 -14.36 38.23 6.88
N VAL A 52 -14.71 37.68 8.05
CA VAL A 52 -13.75 37.45 9.14
C VAL A 52 -12.75 36.36 8.77
N ILE A 53 -13.21 35.26 8.16
CA ILE A 53 -12.32 34.18 7.68
C ILE A 53 -11.37 34.70 6.59
N TRP A 54 -11.86 35.54 5.69
CA TRP A 54 -11.03 36.13 4.65
C TRP A 54 -9.99 37.10 5.21
N ALA A 55 -10.39 37.92 6.18
CA ALA A 55 -9.50 38.85 6.86
C ALA A 55 -8.39 38.12 7.64
N THR A 56 -8.71 37.03 8.35
CA THR A 56 -7.71 36.25 9.10
C THR A 56 -6.73 35.54 8.18
N VAL A 57 -7.19 34.97 7.06
CA VAL A 57 -6.30 34.36 6.05
C VAL A 57 -5.37 35.40 5.43
N TRP A 58 -5.89 36.58 5.12
CA TRP A 58 -5.08 37.67 4.58
C TRP A 58 -4.04 38.16 5.59
N LEU A 59 -4.42 38.30 6.87
CA LEU A 59 -3.52 38.72 7.94
C LEU A 59 -2.41 37.69 8.21
N LEU A 60 -2.74 36.39 8.19
CA LEU A 60 -1.77 35.30 8.32
C LEU A 60 -0.77 35.27 7.16
N LYS A 61 -1.23 35.51 5.92
CA LYS A 61 -0.36 35.64 4.75
C LYS A 61 0.58 36.85 4.86
N ALA A 62 0.09 37.98 5.35
CA ALA A 62 0.91 39.17 5.56
C ALA A 62 2.00 38.94 6.64
N HIS A 63 1.68 38.17 7.69
CA HIS A 63 2.64 37.83 8.73
C HIS A 63 3.70 36.83 8.26
N ALA A 64 3.32 35.85 7.43
CA ALA A 64 4.25 34.88 6.83
C ALA A 64 5.22 35.52 5.82
N ALA A 65 4.81 36.59 5.14
CA ALA A 65 5.69 37.35 4.26
C ALA A 65 6.74 38.15 5.05
N LYS A 66 6.41 38.61 6.26
CA LYS A 66 7.31 39.39 7.11
C LYS A 66 8.37 38.54 7.82
N SER A 67 8.09 37.26 8.12
CA SER A 67 9.06 36.39 8.80
C SER A 67 10.17 35.85 7.88
N ARG A 68 10.00 35.88 6.56
CA ARG A 68 11.04 35.42 5.60
C ARG A 68 12.17 36.43 5.37
N GLN A 69 12.02 37.68 5.77
CA GLN A 69 13.08 38.69 5.62
C GLN A 69 14.13 38.65 6.74
N ASP A 70 13.83 38.09 7.91
CA ASP A 70 14.76 38.06 9.05
C ASP A 70 15.72 36.85 9.02
N GLU A 71 15.48 35.84 8.18
CA GLU A 71 16.25 34.59 8.16
C GLU A 71 17.39 34.57 7.12
N THR A 72 17.51 35.60 6.27
CA THR A 72 18.55 35.66 5.20
C THR A 72 19.88 36.30 5.64
N SER A 73 20.03 36.70 6.91
CA SER A 73 21.22 37.45 7.39
C SER A 73 22.17 36.67 8.31
N ARG A 74 22.06 35.34 8.41
CA ARG A 74 23.01 34.53 9.20
C ARG A 74 23.47 33.27 8.47
N GLN A 75 24.48 33.42 7.63
CA GLN A 75 25.41 32.34 7.26
C GLN A 75 26.77 32.60 7.92
N PRO A 76 27.31 31.65 8.70
CA PRO A 76 28.74 31.44 8.81
C PRO A 76 29.20 30.27 7.93
N ALA A 77 30.44 30.41 7.45
CA ALA A 77 31.18 29.47 6.63
C ALA A 77 31.75 28.28 7.44
N TYR A 78 32.34 27.32 6.71
CA TYR A 78 32.97 26.03 7.09
C TYR A 78 32.00 24.85 7.18
N GLY A 79 32.31 23.64 6.69
CA GLY A 79 33.54 23.09 6.15
C GLY A 79 33.32 21.60 5.85
N SER A 80 34.16 21.07 4.96
CA SER A 80 34.25 19.69 4.46
C SER A 80 34.05 18.58 5.50
N SER A 81 33.32 17.50 5.17
CA SER A 81 33.79 16.10 5.37
C SER A 81 32.82 15.03 4.83
N ALA A 82 33.46 14.03 4.22
CA ALA A 82 33.05 12.70 3.77
C ALA A 82 31.70 12.12 4.24
N VAL A 83 30.93 11.60 3.26
CA VAL A 83 29.78 10.72 3.48
C VAL A 83 30.26 9.26 3.37
N LEU A 84 30.37 8.60 4.52
CA LEU A 84 30.41 7.14 4.63
C LEU A 84 28.97 6.62 4.55
N THR A 85 28.72 5.67 3.64
CA THR A 85 27.45 4.96 3.48
C THR A 85 27.25 3.96 4.62
N ASP A 86 26.17 4.15 5.38
CA ASP A 86 25.75 3.25 6.46
C ASP A 86 24.65 2.31 5.92
N ASN A 87 25.05 1.09 5.54
CA ASN A 87 24.15 0.01 5.14
C ASN A 87 23.74 -0.77 6.39
N LYS A 88 22.51 -0.54 6.83
CA LYS A 88 21.89 -1.23 7.97
C LYS A 88 21.45 -2.64 7.57
N ALA A 89 22.09 -3.61 8.22
CA ALA A 89 21.84 -5.05 8.09
C ALA A 89 20.40 -5.46 8.48
N ILE A 90 19.84 -6.40 7.73
CA ILE A 90 18.66 -7.20 8.06
C ILE A 90 19.15 -8.59 8.50
N PRO A 91 18.61 -9.19 9.59
CA PRO A 91 19.11 -10.44 10.15
C PRO A 91 18.69 -11.67 9.33
N GLN A 92 19.65 -12.56 9.08
CA GLN A 92 19.43 -13.90 8.55
C GLN A 92 18.97 -14.84 9.69
N THR A 93 17.75 -15.35 9.59
CA THR A 93 17.29 -16.53 10.34
C THR A 93 17.61 -17.78 9.51
N SER A 94 18.73 -18.42 9.82
CA SER A 94 19.08 -19.77 9.40
C SER A 94 18.50 -20.76 10.42
N ALA A 95 17.48 -21.50 10.04
CA ALA A 95 16.99 -22.67 10.76
C ALA A 95 16.89 -23.85 9.78
N TYR A 96 18.02 -24.54 9.57
CA TYR A 96 18.07 -25.92 9.11
C TYR A 96 19.19 -26.60 9.89
N GLN A 97 18.81 -27.34 10.91
CA GLN A 97 19.69 -28.15 11.73
C GLN A 97 19.34 -29.61 11.43
N ASP A 98 19.91 -30.14 10.36
CA ASP A 98 19.89 -31.58 10.12
C ASP A 98 21.08 -32.24 10.82
N SER A 99 20.73 -33.21 11.65
CA SER A 99 21.60 -34.02 12.49
C SER A 99 22.52 -34.89 11.65
N ILE A 100 23.80 -34.52 11.56
CA ILE A 100 24.86 -35.45 11.16
C ILE A 100 25.26 -36.23 12.42
N LYS A 101 24.88 -37.51 12.47
CA LYS A 101 25.36 -38.47 13.46
C LYS A 101 26.86 -38.69 13.24
N SER A 102 27.65 -38.34 14.26
CA SER A 102 29.06 -38.68 14.39
C SER A 102 29.24 -40.20 14.33
N GLY A 103 29.89 -40.69 13.28
CA GLY A 103 30.40 -42.05 13.17
C GLY A 103 31.92 -42.00 12.93
N GLU A 104 32.66 -42.56 13.89
CA GLU A 104 34.07 -42.99 13.88
C GLU A 104 35.01 -42.44 12.79
N ILE A 105 35.91 -41.55 13.23
CA ILE A 105 37.12 -41.15 12.51
C ILE A 105 38.14 -42.28 12.61
N ASN A 106 38.29 -43.05 11.53
CA ASN A 106 39.34 -44.05 11.40
C ASN A 106 40.59 -43.37 10.81
N TRP A 107 41.61 -43.13 11.63
CA TRP A 107 42.88 -42.54 11.21
C TRP A 107 43.69 -43.55 10.39
N ARG A 108 43.76 -43.37 9.07
CA ARG A 108 44.78 -43.98 8.21
C ARG A 108 45.85 -42.93 7.92
N PRO A 109 47.12 -43.13 8.33
CA PRO A 109 48.23 -42.36 7.80
C PRO A 109 48.57 -42.88 6.39
N ASP A 110 48.96 -41.97 5.50
CA ASP A 110 49.49 -42.20 4.16
C ASP A 110 48.49 -42.09 2.99
N GLU A 111 47.78 -40.96 2.90
CA GLU A 111 47.35 -40.40 1.62
C GLU A 111 47.93 -38.98 1.47
N PRO A 112 48.59 -38.65 0.35
CA PRO A 112 49.09 -37.30 0.12
C PRO A 112 47.90 -36.34 0.09
N ALA A 113 47.99 -35.26 0.86
CA ALA A 113 46.96 -34.22 0.92
C ALA A 113 46.64 -33.71 -0.49
N GLU A 114 45.50 -34.14 -1.04
CA GLU A 114 44.93 -33.53 -2.23
C GLU A 114 44.68 -32.06 -1.92
N GLU A 115 45.28 -31.18 -2.72
CA GLU A 115 45.10 -29.74 -2.60
C GLU A 115 43.60 -29.41 -2.66
N PRO A 116 43.09 -28.51 -1.78
CA PRO A 116 41.67 -28.26 -1.68
C PRO A 116 41.17 -27.64 -3.00
N HIS A 117 40.18 -28.32 -3.60
CA HIS A 117 39.40 -27.88 -4.76
C HIS A 117 38.76 -26.49 -4.55
N THR A 118 39.55 -25.43 -4.75
CA THR A 118 39.12 -24.03 -4.58
C THR A 118 38.43 -23.47 -5.82
N HIS A 119 38.55 -24.15 -6.97
CA HIS A 119 37.95 -23.71 -8.24
C HIS A 119 36.47 -24.10 -8.39
N ALA A 120 36.04 -25.24 -7.82
CA ALA A 120 34.67 -25.71 -7.96
C ALA A 120 33.65 -24.90 -7.12
N SER A 121 34.07 -24.35 -5.97
CA SER A 121 33.20 -23.52 -5.13
C SER A 121 32.98 -22.13 -5.74
N LEU A 122 34.00 -21.56 -6.39
CA LEU A 122 33.91 -20.24 -7.04
C LEU A 122 32.89 -20.25 -8.20
N ASP A 123 32.85 -21.31 -9.00
CA ASP A 123 31.88 -21.47 -10.09
C ASP A 123 30.45 -21.66 -9.58
N HIS A 124 30.27 -22.35 -8.44
CA HIS A 124 28.95 -22.56 -7.85
C HIS A 124 28.35 -21.24 -7.31
N ASP A 125 29.14 -20.49 -6.55
CA ASP A 125 28.71 -19.20 -5.98
C ASP A 125 28.38 -18.19 -7.09
N TYR A 126 29.20 -18.16 -8.15
CA TYR A 126 28.94 -17.34 -9.34
C TYR A 126 27.63 -17.72 -10.02
N HIS A 127 27.41 -19.01 -10.31
CA HIS A 127 26.15 -19.47 -10.92
C HIS A 127 24.93 -19.13 -10.06
N GLN A 128 25.01 -19.31 -8.73
CA GLN A 128 23.91 -18.99 -7.84
C GLN A 128 23.59 -17.50 -7.83
N GLN A 129 24.62 -16.64 -7.86
CA GLN A 129 24.44 -15.20 -7.92
C GLN A 129 23.76 -14.76 -9.22
N GLU A 130 24.15 -15.31 -10.37
CA GLU A 130 23.53 -15.00 -11.67
C GLU A 130 22.07 -15.48 -11.74
N ILE A 131 21.78 -16.68 -11.22
CA ILE A 131 20.40 -17.19 -11.12
C ILE A 131 19.55 -16.24 -10.26
N MET A 132 20.06 -15.78 -9.11
CA MET A 132 19.37 -14.84 -8.23
C MET A 132 19.21 -13.46 -8.85
N ALA A 133 20.19 -12.99 -9.63
CA ALA A 133 20.10 -11.72 -10.34
C ALA A 133 18.98 -11.75 -11.39
N ALA A 134 18.89 -12.84 -12.15
CA ALA A 134 17.84 -13.03 -13.17
C ALA A 134 16.45 -13.28 -12.57
N THR A 135 16.35 -14.11 -11.52
CA THR A 135 15.03 -14.55 -11.00
C THR A 135 14.53 -13.73 -9.82
N GLY A 136 15.40 -12.98 -9.14
CA GLY A 136 15.11 -12.32 -7.87
C GLY A 136 13.96 -11.32 -7.94
N GLN A 137 13.93 -10.48 -8.99
CA GLN A 137 12.85 -9.49 -9.16
C GLN A 137 11.50 -10.17 -9.41
N MET A 138 11.46 -11.22 -10.23
CA MET A 138 10.24 -11.99 -10.48
C MET A 138 9.73 -12.64 -9.19
N LEU A 139 10.61 -13.30 -8.42
CA LEU A 139 10.25 -13.95 -7.17
C LEU A 139 9.73 -12.95 -6.11
N ALA A 140 10.39 -11.80 -5.99
CA ALA A 140 9.98 -10.73 -5.09
C ALA A 140 8.62 -10.15 -5.49
N SER A 141 8.42 -9.86 -6.78
CA SER A 141 7.15 -9.34 -7.31
C SER A 141 6.02 -10.34 -7.13
N ARG A 142 6.28 -11.64 -7.33
CA ARG A 142 5.31 -12.71 -7.12
C ARG A 142 4.82 -12.72 -5.69
N LYS A 143 5.74 -12.69 -4.74
CA LYS A 143 5.42 -12.69 -3.31
C LYS A 143 4.58 -11.47 -2.94
N LEU A 144 4.99 -10.28 -3.38
CA LEU A 144 4.21 -9.06 -3.14
C LEU A 144 2.80 -9.14 -3.75
N GLU A 145 2.67 -9.69 -4.96
CA GLU A 145 1.38 -9.90 -5.61
C GLU A 145 0.50 -10.88 -4.82
N GLN A 146 1.06 -12.00 -4.34
CA GLN A 146 0.36 -12.96 -3.48
C GLN A 146 -0.13 -12.31 -2.18
N ASP A 147 0.75 -11.60 -1.49
CA ASP A 147 0.43 -10.91 -0.23
C ASP A 147 -0.71 -9.90 -0.41
N HIS A 148 -0.73 -9.18 -1.55
CA HIS A 148 -1.82 -8.26 -1.88
C HIS A 148 -3.14 -8.99 -2.15
N ILE A 149 -3.11 -10.08 -2.93
CA ILE A 149 -4.30 -10.89 -3.22
C ILE A 149 -4.87 -11.44 -1.91
N GLU A 150 -4.03 -11.98 -1.03
CA GLU A 150 -4.46 -12.51 0.26
C GLU A 150 -5.02 -11.43 1.18
N SER A 151 -4.36 -10.27 1.26
CA SER A 151 -4.83 -9.14 2.07
C SER A 151 -6.20 -8.64 1.60
N ILE A 152 -6.40 -8.50 0.30
CA ILE A 152 -7.68 -8.07 -0.27
C ILE A 152 -8.75 -9.14 -0.07
N LEU A 153 -8.39 -10.41 -0.24
CA LEU A 153 -9.32 -11.51 -0.03
C LEU A 153 -9.73 -11.59 1.45
N ALA A 154 -8.82 -11.41 2.40
CA ALA A 154 -9.13 -11.32 3.82
C ALA A 154 -10.06 -10.14 4.14
N ARG A 155 -9.83 -8.98 3.52
CA ARG A 155 -10.70 -7.81 3.65
C ARG A 155 -12.10 -8.08 3.10
N ALA A 156 -12.18 -8.64 1.89
CA ALA A 156 -13.44 -9.00 1.26
C ALA A 156 -14.20 -10.05 2.10
N GLU A 157 -13.51 -11.02 2.67
CA GLU A 157 -14.11 -12.01 3.59
C GLU A 157 -14.66 -11.36 4.85
N LYS A 158 -13.93 -10.42 5.45
CA LYS A 158 -14.41 -9.64 6.59
C LYS A 158 -15.66 -8.85 6.22
N HIS A 159 -15.65 -8.14 5.09
CA HIS A 159 -16.83 -7.41 4.60
C HIS A 159 -18.02 -8.34 4.34
N HIS A 160 -17.78 -9.52 3.77
CA HIS A 160 -18.81 -10.52 3.54
C HIS A 160 -19.42 -11.04 4.86
N GLN A 161 -18.59 -11.36 5.86
CA GLN A 161 -19.07 -11.78 7.18
C GLN A 161 -19.85 -10.67 7.89
N THR A 162 -19.42 -9.43 7.78
CA THR A 162 -20.16 -8.28 8.31
C THR A 162 -21.51 -8.15 7.61
N ALA A 163 -21.57 -8.28 6.28
CA ALA A 163 -22.81 -8.22 5.52
C ALA A 163 -23.81 -9.33 5.92
N LEU A 164 -23.33 -10.56 6.16
CA LEU A 164 -24.18 -11.65 6.66
C LEU A 164 -24.75 -11.33 8.04
N LYS A 165 -23.94 -10.82 8.96
CA LYS A 165 -24.40 -10.41 10.31
C LYS A 165 -25.43 -9.27 10.25
N LEU A 166 -25.27 -8.33 9.33
CA LEU A 166 -26.23 -7.24 9.12
C LEU A 166 -27.59 -7.72 8.60
N LEU A 167 -27.61 -8.83 7.86
CA LEU A 167 -28.85 -9.44 7.38
C LEU A 167 -29.58 -10.22 8.48
N GLU A 168 -28.84 -10.76 9.45
CA GLU A 168 -29.39 -11.56 10.54
C GLU A 168 -29.87 -10.70 11.73
N ASP A 169 -29.25 -9.54 11.99
CA ASP A 169 -29.51 -8.73 13.19
C ASP A 169 -29.73 -7.24 12.89
N GLU A 170 -30.98 -6.79 13.03
CA GLU A 170 -31.40 -5.38 12.86
C GLU A 170 -30.81 -4.43 13.93
N SER A 171 -30.45 -4.94 15.11
CA SER A 171 -29.80 -4.12 16.15
C SER A 171 -28.34 -3.88 15.81
N PHE A 172 -27.66 -4.88 15.25
CA PHE A 172 -26.31 -4.76 14.71
C PHE A 172 -26.27 -3.79 13.52
N LYS A 173 -27.31 -3.79 12.68
CA LYS A 173 -27.44 -2.88 11.54
C LYS A 173 -27.42 -1.41 11.93
N ARG A 174 -28.21 -0.99 12.92
CA ARG A 174 -28.22 0.41 13.38
C ARG A 174 -26.87 0.85 13.93
N GLY A 175 -26.26 0.01 14.79
CA GLY A 175 -24.94 0.32 15.35
C GLY A 175 -23.84 0.36 14.29
N TYR A 176 -23.92 -0.48 13.26
CA TYR A 176 -22.99 -0.49 12.15
C TYR A 176 -23.14 0.73 11.24
N GLU A 177 -24.37 1.13 10.90
CA GLU A 177 -24.63 2.32 10.08
C GLU A 177 -24.10 3.60 10.75
N GLU A 178 -24.30 3.75 12.07
CA GLU A 178 -23.75 4.86 12.86
C GLU A 178 -22.22 4.88 12.86
N ALA A 179 -21.58 3.73 13.07
CA ALA A 179 -20.12 3.60 13.05
C ALA A 179 -19.53 3.81 11.64
N TYR A 180 -20.21 3.30 10.61
CA TYR A 180 -19.75 3.39 9.22
C TYR A 180 -19.86 4.81 8.67
N ALA A 181 -20.93 5.55 9.02
CA ALA A 181 -21.06 6.95 8.65
C ALA A 181 -19.90 7.80 9.21
N MET A 182 -19.45 7.50 10.43
CA MET A 182 -18.30 8.18 11.04
C MET A 182 -16.98 7.81 10.35
N TYR A 183 -16.81 6.55 9.95
CA TYR A 183 -15.62 6.05 9.26
C TYR A 183 -15.51 6.55 7.81
N GLU A 184 -16.63 6.60 7.07
CA GLU A 184 -16.68 7.16 5.72
C GLU A 184 -16.32 8.65 5.70
N ALA A 185 -16.75 9.40 6.72
CA ALA A 185 -16.42 10.81 6.87
C ALA A 185 -14.91 11.03 7.09
N LEU A 186 -14.25 10.14 7.83
CA LEU A 186 -12.80 10.16 8.03
C LEU A 186 -12.04 9.79 6.76
N LEU A 187 -12.47 8.72 6.07
CA LEU A 187 -11.83 8.25 4.84
C LEU A 187 -11.98 9.20 3.65
N ARG A 188 -13.08 9.96 3.53
CA ARG A 188 -13.19 10.98 2.48
C ARG A 188 -12.16 12.11 2.61
N GLY A 189 -11.63 12.33 3.81
CA GLY A 189 -10.52 13.27 4.04
C GLY A 189 -9.17 12.75 3.54
N GLU A 190 -9.01 11.43 3.46
CA GLU A 190 -7.77 10.75 3.13
C GLU A 190 -7.94 10.04 1.78
N LYS A 191 -7.87 10.80 0.69
CA LYS A 191 -7.66 10.22 -0.65
C LYS A 191 -6.27 9.57 -0.67
N ALA A 192 -6.17 8.39 -0.07
CA ALA A 192 -5.00 7.55 -0.12
C ALA A 192 -4.75 7.24 -1.59
N ALA A 193 -3.65 7.75 -2.13
CA ALA A 193 -3.12 7.31 -3.40
C ALA A 193 -2.88 5.80 -3.27
N THR A 194 -3.83 5.00 -3.75
CA THR A 194 -3.71 3.55 -3.74
C THR A 194 -2.59 3.19 -4.71
N ALA A 195 -1.43 2.85 -4.14
CA ALA A 195 -0.31 2.33 -4.91
C ALA A 195 -0.82 1.12 -5.72
N SER A 196 -0.57 1.16 -7.03
CA SER A 196 -0.94 0.06 -7.93
C SER A 196 -0.29 -1.23 -7.44
N ILE A 197 -1.08 -2.30 -7.38
CA ILE A 197 -0.57 -3.62 -6.99
C ILE A 197 0.53 -4.04 -7.97
N PRO A 198 1.71 -4.49 -7.48
CA PRO A 198 2.76 -4.98 -8.34
C PRO A 198 2.29 -6.21 -9.12
N PHE A 199 2.60 -6.25 -10.41
CA PHE A 199 2.20 -7.32 -11.32
C PHE A 199 3.44 -8.06 -11.79
N THR A 200 3.53 -9.34 -11.49
CA THR A 200 4.68 -10.17 -11.87
C THR A 200 4.58 -10.55 -13.34
N ASP A 201 5.62 -10.34 -14.14
CA ASP A 201 5.64 -10.85 -15.52
C ASP A 201 6.05 -12.33 -15.54
N PHE A 202 5.11 -13.22 -15.84
CA PHE A 202 5.34 -14.65 -16.06
C PHE A 202 5.36 -15.01 -17.56
N SER A 203 5.52 -14.04 -18.45
CA SER A 203 5.45 -14.31 -19.89
C SER A 203 6.75 -14.85 -20.47
N ARG A 204 7.92 -14.45 -19.94
CA ARG A 204 9.24 -14.92 -20.40
C ARG A 204 10.25 -14.94 -19.25
N PRO A 205 11.02 -16.02 -19.10
CA PRO A 205 12.21 -16.00 -18.28
C PRO A 205 13.33 -15.21 -18.96
N ASP A 206 14.27 -14.74 -18.14
CA ASP A 206 15.53 -14.19 -18.64
C ASP A 206 16.40 -15.32 -19.21
N THR A 207 17.20 -14.98 -20.22
CA THR A 207 18.10 -15.94 -20.88
C THR A 207 19.54 -15.69 -20.49
N HIS A 208 20.33 -16.74 -20.29
CA HIS A 208 21.73 -16.64 -19.93
C HIS A 208 22.65 -17.36 -20.93
N VAL A 209 23.88 -16.85 -21.10
CA VAL A 209 24.85 -17.41 -22.06
C VAL A 209 25.39 -18.76 -21.62
N VAL A 210 25.58 -18.93 -20.30
CA VAL A 210 26.04 -20.18 -19.69
C VAL A 210 24.85 -21.12 -19.54
N LYS A 211 24.84 -22.21 -20.31
CA LYS A 211 23.72 -23.16 -20.39
C LYS A 211 23.26 -23.71 -19.02
N PRO A 212 24.15 -24.16 -18.10
CA PRO A 212 23.71 -24.59 -16.77
C PRO A 212 22.94 -23.53 -15.97
N VAL A 213 23.32 -22.25 -16.10
CA VAL A 213 22.63 -21.12 -15.46
C VAL A 213 21.29 -20.86 -16.13
N ASP A 214 21.23 -20.91 -17.47
CA ASP A 214 19.99 -20.77 -18.25
C ASP A 214 18.96 -21.86 -17.90
N ASP A 215 19.40 -23.12 -17.88
CA ASP A 215 18.57 -24.26 -17.48
C ASP A 215 18.05 -24.09 -16.04
N ALA A 216 18.88 -23.58 -15.13
CA ALA A 216 18.48 -23.30 -13.75
C ALA A 216 17.47 -22.15 -13.65
N ILE A 217 17.66 -21.05 -14.38
CA ILE A 217 16.71 -19.92 -14.46
C ILE A 217 15.36 -20.42 -14.98
N GLN A 218 15.36 -21.19 -16.07
CA GLN A 218 14.15 -21.77 -16.64
C GLN A 218 13.42 -22.67 -15.64
N ASN A 219 14.15 -23.52 -14.92
CA ASN A 219 13.58 -24.40 -13.89
C ASN A 219 12.98 -23.62 -12.71
N THR A 220 13.68 -22.59 -12.22
CA THR A 220 13.17 -21.71 -11.16
C THR A 220 11.92 -20.96 -11.61
N PHE A 221 11.91 -20.48 -12.85
CA PHE A 221 10.75 -19.81 -13.44
C PHE A 221 9.53 -20.75 -13.53
N GLU A 222 9.71 -21.96 -14.06
CA GLU A 222 8.63 -22.94 -14.18
C GLU A 222 8.11 -23.41 -12.81
N SER A 223 9.01 -23.69 -11.86
CA SER A 223 8.61 -24.02 -10.48
C SER A 223 7.77 -22.89 -9.87
N SER A 224 8.24 -21.65 -10.00
CA SER A 224 7.56 -20.47 -9.49
C SER A 224 6.18 -20.26 -10.13
N ALA A 225 6.07 -20.46 -11.44
CA ALA A 225 4.80 -20.36 -12.14
C ALA A 225 3.81 -21.47 -11.75
N ASN A 226 4.32 -22.69 -11.48
CA ASN A 226 3.50 -23.80 -11.01
C ASN A 226 2.98 -23.56 -9.58
N GLU A 227 3.84 -23.09 -8.68
CA GLU A 227 3.45 -22.66 -7.33
C GLU A 227 2.37 -21.57 -7.37
N TYR A 228 2.57 -20.56 -8.23
CA TYR A 228 1.60 -19.50 -8.38
C TYR A 228 0.27 -19.98 -9.00
N SER A 229 0.31 -20.95 -9.92
CA SER A 229 -0.90 -21.60 -10.45
C SER A 229 -1.68 -22.34 -9.36
N ALA A 230 -0.99 -23.05 -8.47
CA ALA A 230 -1.62 -23.72 -7.32
C ALA A 230 -2.26 -22.71 -6.37
N PHE A 231 -1.58 -21.58 -6.13
CA PHE A 231 -2.13 -20.46 -5.37
C PHE A 231 -3.41 -19.90 -6.02
N LEU A 232 -3.37 -19.55 -7.32
CA LEU A 232 -4.54 -19.05 -8.04
C LEU A 232 -5.72 -20.03 -7.98
N LYS A 233 -5.45 -21.33 -8.13
CA LYS A 233 -6.47 -22.37 -8.01
C LYS A 233 -7.15 -22.33 -6.64
N ASN A 234 -6.38 -22.20 -5.56
CA ASN A 234 -6.93 -22.08 -4.20
C ASN A 234 -7.75 -20.80 -4.05
N THR A 235 -7.23 -19.66 -4.52
CA THR A 235 -7.95 -18.38 -4.53
C THR A 235 -9.31 -18.50 -5.23
N VAL A 236 -9.34 -19.08 -6.43
CA VAL A 236 -10.58 -19.29 -7.19
C VAL A 236 -11.56 -20.18 -6.45
N VAL A 237 -11.11 -21.31 -5.89
CA VAL A 237 -11.96 -22.20 -5.11
C VAL A 237 -12.59 -21.45 -3.92
N ARG A 238 -11.83 -20.63 -3.19
CA ARG A 238 -12.35 -19.82 -2.08
C ARG A 238 -13.40 -18.82 -2.55
N LEU A 239 -13.17 -18.15 -3.69
CA LEU A 239 -14.11 -17.20 -4.27
C LEU A 239 -15.41 -17.88 -4.76
N GLN A 240 -15.33 -19.12 -5.24
CA GLN A 240 -16.49 -19.89 -5.70
C GLN A 240 -17.32 -20.49 -4.56
N GLN A 241 -16.68 -20.89 -3.45
CA GLN A 241 -17.37 -21.50 -2.30
C GLN A 241 -18.35 -20.57 -1.58
N ARG A 242 -18.11 -19.25 -1.61
CA ARG A 242 -18.90 -18.27 -0.87
C ARG A 242 -19.64 -17.32 -1.81
N LYS A 243 -20.96 -17.44 -1.88
CA LYS A 243 -21.81 -16.60 -2.73
C LYS A 243 -21.67 -15.12 -2.33
N GLY A 244 -21.34 -14.25 -3.28
CA GLY A 244 -21.16 -12.82 -3.07
C GLY A 244 -19.76 -12.38 -2.61
N LEU A 245 -18.88 -13.31 -2.18
CA LEU A 245 -17.49 -12.96 -1.85
C LEU A 245 -16.74 -12.46 -3.09
N ARG A 246 -17.00 -13.07 -4.24
CA ARG A 246 -16.38 -12.72 -5.52
C ARG A 246 -16.62 -11.26 -5.89
N GLU A 247 -17.84 -10.77 -5.76
CA GLU A 247 -18.20 -9.39 -6.13
C GLU A 247 -17.49 -8.38 -5.23
N LEU A 248 -17.41 -8.68 -3.92
CA LEU A 248 -16.66 -7.86 -2.96
C LEU A 248 -15.16 -7.86 -3.27
N PHE A 249 -14.59 -9.04 -3.58
CA PHE A 249 -13.18 -9.16 -3.95
C PHE A 249 -12.86 -8.39 -5.23
N GLU A 250 -13.66 -8.54 -6.29
CA GLU A 250 -13.48 -7.79 -7.54
C GLU A 250 -13.56 -6.28 -7.31
N LYS A 251 -14.50 -5.82 -6.47
CA LYS A 251 -14.64 -4.40 -6.11
C LYS A 251 -13.40 -3.87 -5.37
N GLU A 252 -12.95 -4.56 -4.33
CA GLU A 252 -11.76 -4.16 -3.55
C GLU A 252 -10.49 -4.18 -4.40
N MET A 253 -10.34 -5.19 -5.27
CA MET A 253 -9.22 -5.27 -6.21
C MET A 253 -9.20 -4.13 -7.22
N LEU A 254 -10.36 -3.71 -7.72
CA LEU A 254 -10.46 -2.55 -8.62
C LEU A 254 -10.08 -1.24 -7.90
N ILE A 255 -10.51 -1.06 -6.66
CA ILE A 255 -10.15 0.10 -5.83
C ILE A 255 -8.63 0.15 -5.58
N ALA A 256 -8.01 -1.01 -5.38
CA ALA A 256 -6.56 -1.13 -5.22
C ALA A 256 -5.78 -1.07 -6.54
N GLY A 257 -6.42 -0.84 -7.69
CA GLY A 257 -5.76 -0.77 -9.00
C GLY A 257 -5.34 -2.14 -9.57
N GLY A 258 -5.73 -3.25 -8.96
CA GLY A 258 -5.37 -4.63 -9.37
C GLY A 258 -6.10 -5.18 -10.58
N SER A 259 -6.44 -4.33 -11.55
CA SER A 259 -7.20 -4.73 -12.74
C SER A 259 -6.48 -5.81 -13.58
N GLN A 260 -5.15 -5.79 -13.60
CA GLN A 260 -4.32 -6.79 -14.30
C GLN A 260 -4.40 -8.16 -13.61
N VAL A 261 -4.30 -8.16 -12.27
CA VAL A 261 -4.45 -9.36 -11.43
C VAL A 261 -5.83 -9.99 -11.61
N LEU A 262 -6.89 -9.17 -11.63
CA LEU A 262 -8.25 -9.67 -11.89
C LEU A 262 -8.37 -10.32 -13.28
N ASN A 263 -7.77 -9.73 -14.32
CA ASN A 263 -7.79 -10.35 -15.66
C ASN A 263 -7.05 -11.68 -15.67
N ARG A 264 -5.95 -11.79 -14.92
CA ARG A 264 -5.20 -13.04 -14.76
C ARG A 264 -6.05 -14.10 -14.08
N ILE A 265 -6.70 -13.78 -12.96
CA ILE A 265 -7.62 -14.69 -12.26
C ILE A 265 -8.76 -15.12 -13.19
N LYS A 266 -9.40 -14.19 -13.91
CA LYS A 266 -10.47 -14.51 -14.88
C LYS A 266 -9.99 -15.40 -16.02
N SER A 267 -8.75 -15.21 -16.50
CA SER A 267 -8.16 -16.08 -17.52
C SER A 267 -7.91 -17.48 -16.94
N PHE A 268 -7.35 -17.55 -15.73
CA PHE A 268 -7.13 -18.83 -15.04
C PHE A 268 -8.45 -19.62 -14.86
N GLU A 269 -9.51 -18.95 -14.44
CA GLU A 269 -10.85 -19.54 -14.29
C GLU A 269 -11.44 -20.06 -15.60
N ALA A 270 -11.17 -19.38 -16.71
CA ALA A 270 -11.60 -19.81 -18.03
C ALA A 270 -10.82 -21.03 -18.56
N GLY A 271 -9.82 -21.52 -17.82
CA GLY A 271 -8.89 -22.55 -18.28
C GLY A 271 -7.89 -22.04 -19.33
N ASP A 272 -7.77 -20.72 -19.45
CA ASP A 272 -6.88 -20.05 -20.38
C ASP A 272 -5.45 -19.97 -19.83
N GLU A 273 -4.45 -19.89 -20.72
CA GLU A 273 -3.07 -19.61 -20.34
C GLU A 273 -2.95 -18.21 -19.69
N TRP A 274 -2.87 -18.21 -18.36
CA TRP A 274 -2.93 -17.02 -17.51
C TRP A 274 -1.63 -16.22 -17.52
N ARG A 275 -0.49 -16.87 -17.84
CA ARG A 275 0.82 -16.22 -17.97
C ARG A 275 0.83 -15.12 -19.04
N TYR A 276 -0.03 -15.24 -20.05
CA TYR A 276 -0.16 -14.28 -21.16
C TYR A 276 -1.40 -13.38 -21.08
N ALA A 277 -2.15 -13.40 -19.99
CA ALA A 277 -3.42 -12.68 -19.86
C ALA A 277 -3.30 -11.18 -20.21
N ASP A 278 -2.19 -10.55 -19.84
CA ASP A 278 -1.98 -9.11 -20.06
C ASP A 278 -1.61 -8.78 -21.52
N ARG A 279 -0.87 -9.66 -22.20
CA ARG A 279 -0.50 -9.45 -23.61
C ARG A 279 -1.70 -9.52 -24.57
N ARG A 280 -2.72 -10.35 -24.26
CA ARG A 280 -3.92 -10.48 -25.11
C ARG A 280 -4.69 -9.17 -25.25
N LYS A 281 -4.73 -8.34 -24.19
CA LYS A 281 -5.41 -7.03 -24.21
C LYS A 281 -4.72 -6.03 -25.14
N LYS A 282 -3.38 -5.98 -25.13
CA LYS A 282 -2.61 -5.10 -26.04
C LYS A 282 -2.86 -5.47 -27.51
N VAL A 283 -2.93 -6.77 -27.83
CA VAL A 283 -3.21 -7.23 -29.20
C VAL A 283 -4.65 -6.95 -29.63
N ARG A 284 -5.65 -7.13 -28.76
CA ARG A 284 -7.05 -6.78 -29.08
C ARG A 284 -7.29 -5.28 -29.23
N GLY A 285 -6.70 -4.46 -28.36
CA GLY A 285 -6.80 -3.00 -28.47
C GLY A 285 -6.20 -2.49 -29.79
N THR A 286 -5.02 -2.99 -30.16
CA THR A 286 -4.36 -2.61 -31.42
C THR A 286 -5.06 -3.09 -32.68
N LEU A 287 -5.77 -4.24 -32.64
CA LEU A 287 -6.59 -4.70 -33.76
C LEU A 287 -7.90 -3.91 -33.91
N ALA A 288 -8.57 -3.60 -32.79
CA ALA A 288 -9.76 -2.75 -32.81
C ALA A 288 -9.45 -1.32 -33.28
N ASP A 289 -8.33 -0.75 -32.84
CA ASP A 289 -7.86 0.57 -33.30
C ASP A 289 -7.45 0.58 -34.78
N ARG A 290 -6.99 -0.56 -35.32
CA ARG A 290 -6.71 -0.71 -36.75
C ARG A 290 -7.98 -0.85 -37.59
N GLN A 291 -9.02 -1.48 -37.07
CA GLN A 291 -10.32 -1.57 -37.76
C GLN A 291 -11.15 -0.29 -37.70
N LEU A 292 -10.92 0.57 -36.72
CA LEU A 292 -11.54 1.91 -36.64
C LEU A 292 -10.84 2.96 -37.52
N LYS A 293 -9.64 2.66 -38.04
CA LYS A 293 -8.85 3.53 -38.92
C LYS A 293 -8.83 3.08 -40.39
N ALA A 294 -9.50 1.97 -40.72
CA ALA A 294 -9.68 1.47 -42.08
C ALA A 294 -11.12 1.73 -42.53
#